data_AF-A0A443IW98-F1
#
_entry.id   AF-A0A443IW98-F1
#
_cell.length_a   1.000
_cell.length_b   1.000
_cell.length_c   1.000
_cell.angle_alpha   90.00
_cell.angle_beta   90.00
_cell.angle_gamma   90.00
#
_symmetry.space_group_name_H-M   'P 1'
#
loop_
_entity.id
_entity.type
_entity.pdbx_description
1 polymer ?
#
loop_
_entity_poly.entity_id
_entity_poly.type
_entity_poly.pdbx_seq_one_letter_code
_entity_poly.pdbx_strand_id
1 'polypeptide(L)'
;MQRLMPGIIAMTIVVVVSNILVQHLLGQWLTWGAFTYPLAFLVTDLTNRLAGAVAARKVVVIGFIVGIACSVIGSQIEGEFGALVSFRVAVASGLAFLCAQLTDVSVFNLLRRYSWWKAPLFASFIGSCLDTAIFFTIAFSAALSFIEPSNDVAWANEVLPLLGVGPAVPLWVSLAVADWCVKVAIAVIALTPYRAIVWRKAPSLA
;
A
#
# COMPACT_ATOMS: atom_id res chain seq x y z
N MET A 1 11.21 14.41 -18.62
CA MET A 1 11.67 13.81 -17.33
C MET A 1 11.50 14.77 -16.14
N GLN A 2 11.72 16.08 -16.28
CA GLN A 2 11.60 17.04 -15.16
C GLN A 2 10.21 17.08 -14.47
N ARG A 3 9.11 16.81 -15.19
CA ARG A 3 7.76 16.73 -14.59
C ARG A 3 7.51 15.47 -13.74
N LEU A 4 8.34 14.43 -13.87
CA LEU A 4 8.17 13.14 -13.18
C LEU A 4 8.92 13.08 -11.84
N MET A 5 10.04 13.80 -11.73
CA MET A 5 10.93 13.68 -10.56
C MET A 5 10.22 13.90 -9.22
N PRO A 6 9.30 14.86 -9.05
CA PRO A 6 8.63 15.05 -7.77
C PRO A 6 7.80 13.82 -7.36
N GLY A 7 7.11 13.19 -8.31
CA GLY A 7 6.33 11.96 -8.06
C GLY A 7 7.23 10.77 -7.75
N ILE A 8 8.35 10.62 -8.47
CA ILE A 8 9.33 9.56 -8.21
C ILE A 8 9.93 9.71 -6.80
N ILE A 9 10.40 10.91 -6.45
CA ILE A 9 11.01 11.18 -5.14
C ILE A 9 10.00 10.93 -4.03
N ALA A 10 8.78 11.45 -4.15
CA ALA A 10 7.74 11.23 -3.15
C ALA A 10 7.39 9.74 -3.00
N MET A 11 7.24 9.01 -4.11
CA MET A 11 6.95 7.57 -4.09
C MET A 11 8.09 6.79 -3.42
N THR A 12 9.34 7.05 -3.82
CA THR A 12 10.51 6.41 -3.22
C THR A 12 10.58 6.67 -1.72
N ILE A 13 10.38 7.91 -1.26
CA ILE A 13 10.39 8.24 0.17
C ILE A 13 9.30 7.46 0.90
N VAL A 14 8.06 7.48 0.40
CA VAL A 14 6.94 6.77 1.03
C VAL A 14 7.22 5.26 1.11
N VAL A 15 7.72 4.66 0.01
CA VAL A 15 8.04 3.22 -0.02
C VAL A 15 9.13 2.88 0.98
N VAL A 16 10.25 3.62 0.98
CA VAL A 16 11.37 3.38 1.91
C VAL A 16 10.92 3.56 3.36
N VAL A 17 10.24 4.66 3.67
CA VAL A 17 9.74 4.95 5.02
C VAL A 17 8.77 3.85 5.46
N SER A 18 7.86 3.40 4.59
CA SER A 18 6.91 2.34 4.96
C SER A 18 7.58 0.99 5.18
N ASN A 19 8.63 0.66 4.42
CA ASN A 19 9.41 -0.57 4.63
C ASN A 19 10.24 -0.54 5.91
N ILE A 20 10.64 0.63 6.39
CA ILE A 20 11.29 0.78 7.70
C ILE A 20 10.23 0.72 8.80
N LEU A 21 9.15 1.50 8.67
CA LEU A 21 8.12 1.63 9.69
C LEU A 21 7.26 0.39 9.88
N VAL A 22 7.21 -0.53 8.91
CA VAL A 22 6.54 -1.83 9.08
C VAL A 22 7.20 -2.68 10.18
N GLN A 23 8.46 -2.42 10.51
CA GLN A 23 9.18 -3.13 11.58
C GLN A 23 8.85 -2.61 12.98
N HIS A 24 8.12 -1.49 13.08
CA HIS A 24 7.77 -0.86 14.35
C HIS A 24 6.29 -1.03 14.64
N LEU A 25 5.96 -1.81 15.68
CA LEU A 25 4.60 -2.00 16.15
C LEU A 25 4.01 -0.72 16.75
N LEU A 26 2.75 -0.47 16.43
CA LEU A 26 1.88 0.51 17.05
C LEU A 26 0.84 -0.25 17.90
N GLY A 27 1.08 -0.29 19.21
CA GLY A 27 0.31 -1.14 20.11
C GLY A 27 0.68 -2.61 19.91
N GLN A 28 -0.31 -3.49 19.88
CA GLN A 28 -0.10 -4.94 19.83
C GLN A 28 -0.29 -5.57 18.44
N TRP A 29 -0.83 -4.83 17.48
CA TRP A 29 -1.38 -5.46 16.26
C TRP A 29 -0.93 -4.80 14.95
N LEU A 30 -1.05 -3.48 14.82
CA LEU A 30 -0.67 -2.77 13.59
C LEU A 30 0.75 -2.26 13.68
N THR A 31 1.33 -1.92 12.54
CA THR A 31 2.66 -1.31 12.43
C THR A 31 2.54 0.13 11.96
N TRP A 32 3.56 0.94 12.21
CA TRP A 32 3.61 2.31 11.68
C TRP A 32 3.57 2.34 10.15
N GLY A 33 4.05 1.28 9.49
CA GLY A 33 3.96 1.12 8.04
C GLY A 33 2.53 1.17 7.48
N ALA A 34 1.54 0.68 8.25
CA ALA A 34 0.12 0.73 7.85
C ALA A 34 -0.42 2.16 7.67
N PHE A 35 0.19 3.14 8.35
CA PHE A 35 -0.22 4.55 8.28
C PHE A 35 0.55 5.34 7.22
N THR A 36 1.76 4.93 6.87
CA THR A 36 2.56 5.65 5.86
C THR A 36 2.35 5.10 4.45
N TYR A 37 2.15 3.80 4.31
CA TYR A 37 1.95 3.15 3.02
C TYR A 37 0.78 3.75 2.21
N PRO A 38 -0.38 4.07 2.79
CA PRO A 38 -1.52 4.57 2.01
C PRO A 38 -1.24 5.92 1.34
N LEU A 39 -0.22 6.67 1.78
CA LEU A 39 0.24 7.89 1.12
C LEU A 39 0.80 7.61 -0.29
N ALA A 40 1.18 6.37 -0.62
CA ALA A 40 1.61 5.99 -1.96
C ALA A 40 0.48 6.20 -2.99
N PHE A 41 -0.77 5.90 -2.62
CA PHE A 41 -1.93 6.16 -3.48
C PHE A 41 -2.10 7.65 -3.76
N LEU A 42 -1.93 8.52 -2.74
CA LEU A 42 -1.95 9.98 -2.93
C LEU A 42 -0.88 10.43 -3.94
N VAL A 43 0.34 9.89 -3.86
CA VAL A 43 1.42 10.22 -4.82
C VAL A 43 1.05 9.76 -6.23
N THR A 44 0.49 8.56 -6.38
CA THR A 44 0.02 8.03 -7.66
C THR A 44 -1.09 8.88 -8.25
N ASP A 45 -2.11 9.23 -7.46
CA ASP A 45 -3.24 10.06 -7.85
C ASP A 45 -2.82 11.46 -8.30
N LEU A 46 -1.93 12.11 -7.55
CA LEU A 46 -1.37 13.42 -7.90
C LEU A 46 -0.59 13.33 -9.21
N THR A 47 0.23 12.30 -9.37
CA THR A 47 0.99 12.09 -10.61
C THR A 47 0.05 11.85 -11.79
N ASN A 48 -1.00 11.05 -11.62
CA ASN A 48 -1.97 10.73 -12.66
C ASN A 48 -2.77 11.98 -13.08
N ARG A 49 -3.15 12.82 -12.11
CA ARG A 49 -3.83 14.09 -12.38
C ARG A 49 -2.93 15.05 -13.14
N LEU A 50 -1.72 15.28 -12.65
CA LEU A 50 -0.83 16.36 -13.10
C LEU A 50 0.00 15.99 -14.35
N ALA A 51 0.36 14.72 -14.49
CA ALA A 51 1.26 14.23 -15.54
C ALA A 51 0.67 13.09 -16.39
N GLY A 52 -0.53 12.59 -16.05
CA GLY A 52 -1.24 11.57 -16.81
C GLY A 52 -0.93 10.13 -16.41
N ALA A 53 -1.73 9.19 -16.91
CA ALA A 53 -1.65 7.78 -16.53
C ALA A 53 -0.29 7.13 -16.89
N VAL A 54 0.32 7.49 -18.02
CA VAL A 54 1.63 6.95 -18.41
C VAL A 54 2.72 7.37 -17.42
N ALA A 55 2.67 8.61 -16.94
CA ALA A 55 3.58 9.12 -15.92
C ALA A 55 3.38 8.38 -14.58
N ALA A 56 2.13 8.22 -14.16
CA ALA A 56 1.79 7.52 -12.92
C ALA A 56 2.29 6.07 -12.94
N ARG A 57 2.08 5.32 -14.03
CA ARG A 57 2.60 3.94 -14.18
C ARG A 57 4.13 3.87 -14.04
N LYS A 58 4.86 4.86 -14.58
CA LYS A 58 6.32 4.92 -14.42
C LYS A 58 6.73 5.16 -12.96
N VAL A 59 6.05 6.06 -12.25
CA VAL A 59 6.28 6.30 -10.82
C VAL A 59 6.03 5.03 -10.01
N VAL A 60 4.93 4.32 -10.30
CA VAL A 60 4.60 3.04 -9.67
C VAL A 60 5.69 1.99 -9.92
N VAL A 61 6.13 1.80 -11.16
CA VAL A 61 7.19 0.81 -11.47
C VAL A 61 8.50 1.15 -10.76
N ILE A 62 8.87 2.43 -10.67
CA ILE A 62 10.07 2.84 -9.93
C ILE A 62 9.90 2.58 -8.42
N GLY A 63 8.74 2.94 -7.86
CA GLY A 63 8.41 2.63 -6.46
C GLY A 63 8.47 1.13 -6.17
N PHE A 64 7.98 0.30 -7.09
CA PHE A 64 8.05 -1.16 -7.00
C PHE A 64 9.50 -1.67 -7.00
N ILE A 65 10.35 -1.18 -7.90
CA ILE A 65 11.77 -1.55 -7.94
C ILE A 65 12.47 -1.17 -6.63
N VAL A 66 12.18 0.02 -6.10
CA VAL A 66 12.69 0.45 -4.78
C VAL A 66 12.17 -0.48 -3.68
N GLY A 67 10.89 -0.85 -3.70
CA GLY A 67 10.29 -1.77 -2.73
C GLY A 67 10.93 -3.15 -2.75
N ILE A 68 11.24 -3.68 -3.94
CA ILE A 68 12.02 -4.93 -4.08
C ILE A 68 13.39 -4.75 -3.45
N ALA A 69 14.10 -3.66 -3.76
CA ALA A 69 15.42 -3.40 -3.18
C ALA A 69 15.36 -3.34 -1.64
N CYS A 70 14.36 -2.65 -1.08
CA CYS A 70 14.13 -2.64 0.37
C CYS A 70 13.84 -4.03 0.93
N SER A 71 13.03 -4.84 0.24
CA SER A 71 12.70 -6.21 0.67
C SER A 71 13.92 -7.13 0.63
N VAL A 72 14.76 -7.02 -0.41
CA VAL A 72 16.01 -7.77 -0.53
C VAL A 72 16.98 -7.37 0.57
N ILE A 73 17.13 -6.08 0.85
CA ILE A 73 17.98 -5.62 1.96
C ILE A 73 17.44 -6.12 3.30
N GLY A 74 16.13 -5.99 3.53
CA GLY A 74 15.47 -6.47 4.74
C GLY A 74 15.60 -7.98 4.93
N SER A 75 15.61 -8.76 3.85
CA SER A 75 15.79 -10.21 3.94
C SER A 75 17.22 -10.63 4.33
N GLN A 76 18.21 -9.74 4.20
CA GLN A 76 19.60 -9.99 4.65
C GLN A 76 19.85 -9.55 6.10
N ILE A 77 18.90 -8.86 6.73
CA ILE A 77 19.02 -8.40 8.10
C ILE A 77 18.29 -9.38 8.99
N GLU A 78 19.05 -10.07 9.85
CA GLU A 78 18.50 -10.94 10.89
C GLU A 78 18.03 -10.08 12.08
N GLY A 79 16.73 -10.14 12.37
CA GLY A 79 16.13 -9.67 13.61
C GLY A 79 16.04 -10.78 14.66
N GLU A 80 15.34 -10.50 15.76
CA GLU A 80 15.20 -11.41 16.90
C GLU A 80 14.54 -12.77 16.53
N PHE A 81 13.74 -12.81 15.47
CA PHE A 81 12.97 -13.98 15.04
C PHE A 81 13.29 -14.44 13.61
N GLY A 82 14.45 -14.06 13.06
CA GLY A 82 14.89 -14.37 11.70
C GLY A 82 14.91 -13.15 10.79
N ALA A 83 14.87 -13.36 9.46
CA ALA A 83 14.92 -12.27 8.50
C ALA A 83 13.76 -11.27 8.69
N LEU A 84 14.05 -9.96 8.66
CA LEU A 84 13.02 -8.91 8.84
C LEU A 84 11.92 -8.95 7.77
N VAL A 85 12.22 -9.54 6.61
CA VAL A 85 11.27 -9.75 5.51
C VAL A 85 11.41 -11.18 5.03
N SER A 86 10.38 -12.00 5.24
CA SER A 86 10.31 -13.35 4.69
C SER A 86 10.06 -13.33 3.18
N PHE A 87 10.37 -14.43 2.50
CA PHE A 87 10.18 -14.53 1.06
C PHE A 87 8.69 -14.36 0.69
N ARG A 88 7.77 -14.96 1.47
CA ARG A 88 6.32 -14.77 1.27
C ARG A 88 5.89 -13.33 1.43
N VAL A 89 6.39 -12.62 2.44
CA VAL A 89 6.04 -11.21 2.66
C VAL A 89 6.56 -10.33 1.51
N ALA A 90 7.76 -10.59 1.00
CA ALA A 90 8.30 -9.87 -0.16
C ALA A 90 7.44 -10.09 -1.42
N VAL A 91 7.08 -11.35 -1.73
CA VAL A 91 6.21 -11.69 -2.87
C VAL A 91 4.82 -11.07 -2.72
N ALA A 92 4.22 -11.19 -1.53
CA ALA A 92 2.93 -10.61 -1.21
C ALA A 92 2.93 -9.08 -1.39
N SER A 93 3.94 -8.40 -0.84
CA SER A 93 4.09 -6.94 -0.92
C SER A 93 4.25 -6.47 -2.36
N GLY A 94 5.09 -7.15 -3.14
CA GLY A 94 5.34 -6.81 -4.53
C GLY A 94 4.10 -6.96 -5.41
N LEU A 95 3.39 -8.08 -5.29
CA LEU A 95 2.16 -8.33 -6.04
C LEU A 95 1.04 -7.38 -5.63
N ALA A 96 0.83 -7.19 -4.32
CA ALA A 96 -0.19 -6.28 -3.79
C ALA A 96 0.06 -4.86 -4.29
N PHE A 97 1.28 -4.35 -4.15
CA PHE A 97 1.66 -3.01 -4.59
C PHE A 97 1.41 -2.80 -6.08
N LEU A 98 1.93 -3.69 -6.95
CA LEU A 98 1.76 -3.53 -8.40
C LEU A 98 0.28 -3.61 -8.81
N CYS A 99 -0.43 -4.63 -8.36
CA CYS A 99 -1.83 -4.83 -8.72
C CYS A 99 -2.70 -3.66 -8.24
N ALA A 100 -2.53 -3.23 -7.00
CA ALA A 100 -3.27 -2.13 -6.41
C ALA A 100 -2.99 -0.80 -7.09
N GLN A 101 -1.71 -0.44 -7.26
CA GLN A 101 -1.32 0.85 -7.83
C GLN A 101 -1.66 0.95 -9.33
N LEU A 102 -1.54 -0.14 -10.10
CA LEU A 102 -1.94 -0.12 -11.51
C LEU A 102 -3.46 -0.08 -11.68
N THR A 103 -4.21 -0.73 -10.78
CA THR A 103 -5.67 -0.65 -10.72
C THR A 103 -6.10 0.77 -10.35
N ASP A 104 -5.48 1.36 -9.33
CA ASP A 104 -5.68 2.74 -8.91
C ASP A 104 -5.50 3.71 -10.10
N VAL A 105 -4.36 3.65 -10.81
CA VAL A 105 -4.13 4.48 -12.00
C VAL A 105 -5.25 4.36 -13.03
N SER A 106 -5.75 3.14 -13.24
CA SER A 106 -6.75 2.84 -14.26
C SER A 106 -8.15 3.33 -13.85
N VAL A 107 -8.57 3.05 -12.62
CA VAL A 107 -9.84 3.52 -12.04
C VAL A 107 -9.84 5.04 -11.95
N PHE A 108 -8.76 5.63 -11.45
CA PHE A 108 -8.60 7.07 -11.39
C PHE A 108 -8.76 7.69 -12.77
N ASN A 109 -8.06 7.16 -13.78
CA ASN A 109 -8.09 7.72 -15.12
C ASN A 109 -9.48 7.61 -15.78
N LEU A 110 -10.25 6.57 -15.46
CA LEU A 110 -11.64 6.44 -15.87
C LEU A 110 -12.52 7.52 -15.20
N LEU A 111 -12.30 7.76 -13.91
CA LEU A 111 -13.13 8.67 -13.11
C LEU A 111 -12.67 10.14 -13.14
N ARG A 112 -11.51 10.44 -13.75
CA ARG A 112 -10.87 11.77 -13.68
C ARG A 112 -11.71 12.92 -14.22
N ARG A 113 -12.70 12.63 -15.06
CA ARG A 113 -13.59 13.62 -15.69
C ARG A 113 -14.78 14.03 -14.81
N TYR A 114 -15.06 13.27 -13.76
CA TYR A 114 -16.11 13.61 -12.80
C TYR A 114 -15.59 14.60 -11.75
N SER A 115 -16.36 14.80 -10.68
CA SER A 115 -15.98 15.64 -9.54
C SER A 115 -14.56 15.32 -9.04
N TRP A 116 -13.82 16.36 -8.65
CA TRP A 116 -12.40 16.30 -8.30
C TRP A 116 -12.04 15.23 -7.25
N TRP A 117 -12.97 14.91 -6.33
CA TRP A 117 -12.76 13.95 -5.24
C TRP A 117 -13.10 12.50 -5.62
N LYS A 118 -13.93 12.28 -6.65
CA LYS A 118 -14.41 10.92 -6.99
C LYS A 118 -13.25 10.05 -7.47
N ALA A 119 -12.44 10.58 -8.40
CA ALA A 119 -11.32 9.85 -8.94
C ALA A 119 -10.33 9.36 -7.86
N PRO A 120 -9.75 10.23 -6.99
CA PRO A 120 -8.81 9.78 -5.98
C PRO A 120 -9.45 8.86 -4.93
N LEU A 121 -10.67 9.16 -4.47
CA LEU A 121 -11.30 8.35 -3.42
C LEU A 121 -11.62 6.93 -3.89
N PHE A 122 -12.29 6.78 -5.04
CA PHE A 122 -12.70 5.46 -5.53
C PHE A 122 -11.51 4.64 -6.04
N ALA A 123 -10.50 5.28 -6.64
CA ALA A 123 -9.28 4.61 -7.05
C ALA A 123 -8.52 4.06 -5.85
N SER A 124 -8.26 4.91 -4.84
CA SER A 124 -7.58 4.51 -3.61
C SER A 124 -8.35 3.43 -2.85
N PHE A 125 -9.69 3.52 -2.80
CA PHE A 125 -10.54 2.52 -2.14
C PHE A 125 -10.43 1.15 -2.81
N ILE A 126 -10.65 1.08 -4.13
CA ILE A 126 -10.58 -0.19 -4.89
C ILE A 126 -9.16 -0.74 -4.86
N GLY A 127 -8.16 0.12 -5.04
CA GLY A 127 -6.74 -0.24 -4.92
C GLY A 127 -6.42 -0.82 -3.54
N SER A 128 -6.90 -0.20 -2.46
CA SER A 128 -6.67 -0.68 -1.09
C SER A 128 -7.37 -2.01 -0.81
N CYS A 129 -8.58 -2.23 -1.33
CA CYS A 129 -9.24 -3.54 -1.24
C CYS A 129 -8.39 -4.64 -1.89
N LEU A 130 -7.88 -4.37 -3.10
CA LEU A 130 -7.06 -5.32 -3.84
C LEU A 130 -5.72 -5.57 -3.15
N ASP A 131 -5.08 -4.51 -2.68
CA ASP A 131 -3.83 -4.56 -1.92
C ASP A 131 -3.97 -5.44 -0.67
N THR A 132 -4.93 -5.13 0.19
CA THR A 132 -5.18 -5.88 1.43
C THR A 132 -5.51 -7.34 1.13
N ALA A 133 -6.38 -7.60 0.14
CA ALA A 133 -6.75 -8.97 -0.22
C ALA A 133 -5.54 -9.78 -0.71
N ILE A 134 -4.71 -9.22 -1.59
CA ILE A 134 -3.53 -9.92 -2.11
C ILE A 134 -2.48 -10.09 -1.01
N PHE A 135 -2.14 -9.00 -0.30
CA PHE A 135 -1.04 -9.00 0.67
C PHE A 135 -1.30 -9.98 1.80
N PHE A 136 -2.42 -9.83 2.52
CA PHE A 136 -2.68 -10.65 3.70
C PHE A 136 -2.92 -12.12 3.36
N THR A 137 -3.57 -12.39 2.22
CA THR A 137 -3.78 -13.77 1.77
C THR A 137 -2.45 -14.45 1.48
N ILE A 138 -1.58 -13.83 0.68
CA ILE A 138 -0.29 -14.44 0.29
C ILE A 138 0.66 -14.51 1.49
N ALA A 139 0.75 -13.46 2.30
CA ALA A 139 1.69 -13.38 3.41
C ALA A 139 1.32 -14.31 4.58
N PHE A 140 0.03 -14.45 4.91
CA PHE A 140 -0.38 -15.03 6.20
C PHE A 140 -1.37 -16.19 6.11
N SER A 141 -2.06 -16.42 4.98
CA SER A 141 -2.98 -17.57 4.89
C SER A 141 -2.25 -18.90 5.02
N ALA A 142 -2.76 -19.81 5.86
CA ALA A 142 -2.24 -21.18 5.97
C ALA A 142 -2.37 -21.97 4.65
N ALA A 143 -3.33 -21.62 3.79
CA ALA A 143 -3.53 -22.28 2.50
C ALA A 143 -2.35 -22.08 1.53
N LEU A 144 -1.54 -21.05 1.76
CA LEU A 144 -0.37 -20.70 0.93
C LEU A 144 0.96 -20.96 1.65
N SER A 145 0.96 -21.68 2.78
CA SER A 145 2.20 -22.01 3.50
C SER A 145 3.18 -22.85 2.68
N PHE A 146 2.71 -23.57 1.65
CA PHE A 146 3.59 -24.32 0.74
C PHE A 146 4.55 -23.42 -0.07
N ILE A 147 4.30 -22.11 -0.17
CA ILE A 147 5.18 -21.15 -0.87
C ILE A 147 6.51 -20.99 -0.12
N GLU A 148 6.49 -21.06 1.21
CA GLU A 148 7.68 -20.95 2.06
C GLU A 148 7.45 -21.80 3.33
N PRO A 149 7.65 -23.12 3.26
CA PRO A 149 7.29 -24.03 4.35
C PRO A 149 8.07 -23.81 5.65
N SER A 150 9.24 -23.17 5.57
CA SER A 150 10.09 -22.84 6.71
C SER A 150 9.61 -21.63 7.52
N ASN A 151 8.69 -20.82 6.97
CA ASN A 151 8.19 -19.62 7.61
C ASN A 151 6.87 -19.91 8.34
N ASP A 152 6.91 -19.91 9.67
CA ASP A 152 5.74 -20.20 10.50
C ASP A 152 4.75 -19.02 10.54
N VAL A 153 3.52 -19.29 10.10
CA VAL A 153 2.40 -18.34 10.12
C VAL A 153 1.26 -18.83 11.03
N ALA A 154 1.50 -19.82 11.89
CA ALA A 154 0.48 -20.36 12.80
C ALA A 154 -0.13 -19.28 13.68
N TRP A 155 0.71 -18.39 14.24
CA TRP A 155 0.27 -17.24 15.05
C TRP A 155 -0.78 -16.37 14.31
N ALA A 156 -0.59 -16.17 13.01
CA ALA A 156 -1.49 -15.34 12.20
C ALA A 156 -2.80 -16.06 11.85
N ASN A 157 -2.85 -17.39 12.03
CA ASN A 157 -4.03 -18.21 11.76
C ASN A 157 -4.79 -18.62 13.03
N GLU A 158 -4.36 -18.14 14.20
CA GLU A 158 -5.13 -18.28 15.44
C GLU A 158 -6.52 -17.67 15.27
N VAL A 159 -7.54 -18.40 15.73
CA VAL A 159 -8.93 -17.99 15.56
C VAL A 159 -9.33 -17.09 16.73
N LEU A 160 -9.59 -15.83 16.41
CA LEU A 160 -9.96 -14.78 17.36
C LEU A 160 -11.18 -14.00 16.85
N PRO A 161 -11.92 -13.29 17.72
CA PRO A 161 -13.00 -12.42 17.28
C PRO A 161 -12.49 -11.32 16.36
N LEU A 162 -13.19 -11.10 15.23
CA LEU A 162 -12.87 -10.03 14.29
C LEU A 162 -12.88 -8.67 15.01
N LEU A 163 -11.76 -7.94 14.97
CA LEU A 163 -11.56 -6.68 15.69
C LEU A 163 -11.89 -6.75 17.20
N GLY A 164 -11.80 -7.94 17.80
CA GLY A 164 -12.06 -8.18 19.22
C GLY A 164 -13.53 -8.33 19.61
N VAL A 165 -14.50 -8.10 18.70
CA VAL A 165 -15.95 -8.14 19.02
C VAL A 165 -16.82 -8.84 17.97
N GLY A 166 -16.25 -9.22 16.83
CA GLY A 166 -16.98 -9.80 15.70
C GLY A 166 -16.91 -11.33 15.60
N PRO A 167 -17.25 -11.91 14.44
CA PRO A 167 -17.20 -13.36 14.23
C PRO A 167 -15.77 -13.91 14.41
N ALA A 168 -15.68 -15.19 14.80
CA ALA A 168 -14.42 -15.89 14.92
C ALA A 168 -13.78 -16.09 13.54
N VAL A 169 -12.60 -15.51 13.32
CA VAL A 169 -11.84 -15.56 12.07
C VAL A 169 -10.34 -15.74 12.37
N PRO A 170 -9.53 -16.18 11.40
CA PRO A 170 -8.08 -16.15 11.55
C PRO A 170 -7.59 -14.71 11.85
N LEU A 171 -6.61 -14.57 12.76
CA LEU A 171 -6.07 -13.28 13.18
C LEU A 171 -5.66 -12.40 11.99
N TRP A 172 -5.03 -12.97 10.96
CA TRP A 172 -4.61 -12.23 9.77
C TRP A 172 -5.78 -11.57 9.05
N VAL A 173 -6.99 -12.15 9.09
CA VAL A 173 -8.20 -11.54 8.51
C VAL A 173 -8.60 -10.31 9.33
N SER A 174 -8.49 -10.40 10.66
CA SER A 174 -8.74 -9.26 11.54
C SER A 174 -7.73 -8.13 11.32
N LEU A 175 -6.44 -8.47 11.19
CA LEU A 175 -5.39 -7.52 10.84
C LEU A 175 -5.62 -6.88 9.47
N ALA A 176 -6.05 -7.67 8.48
CA ALA A 176 -6.38 -7.20 7.15
C ALA A 176 -7.51 -6.16 7.16
N VAL A 177 -8.57 -6.41 7.92
CA VAL A 177 -9.68 -5.46 8.08
C VAL A 177 -9.22 -4.19 8.79
N ALA A 178 -8.42 -4.31 9.86
CA ALA A 178 -7.89 -3.16 10.58
C ALA A 178 -7.00 -2.28 9.68
N ASP A 179 -6.05 -2.89 8.96
CA ASP A 179 -5.19 -2.22 7.98
C ASP A 179 -6.00 -1.54 6.87
N TRP A 180 -7.02 -2.22 6.33
CA TRP A 180 -7.90 -1.65 5.32
C TRP A 180 -8.69 -0.44 5.84
N CYS A 181 -9.20 -0.49 7.07
CA CYS A 181 -9.86 0.66 7.69
C CYS A 181 -8.92 1.87 7.79
N VAL A 182 -7.65 1.65 8.16
CA VAL A 182 -6.62 2.70 8.20
C VAL A 182 -6.38 3.28 6.80
N LYS A 183 -6.23 2.42 5.77
CA LYS A 183 -6.11 2.83 4.36
C LYS A 183 -7.26 3.72 3.91
N VAL A 184 -8.51 3.31 4.18
CA VAL A 184 -9.70 4.08 3.81
C VAL A 184 -9.76 5.42 4.55
N ALA A 185 -9.47 5.44 5.85
CA ALA A 185 -9.43 6.67 6.62
C ALA A 185 -8.39 7.66 6.06
N ILE A 186 -7.19 7.16 5.74
CA ILE A 186 -6.12 7.99 5.15
C ILE A 186 -6.51 8.45 3.74
N ALA A 187 -7.15 7.61 2.92
CA ALA A 187 -7.62 8.00 1.59
C ALA A 187 -8.60 9.18 1.67
N VAL A 188 -9.50 9.19 2.66
CA VAL A 188 -10.41 10.32 2.91
C VAL A 188 -9.64 11.57 3.36
N ILE A 189 -8.72 11.43 4.31
CA ILE A 189 -7.88 12.56 4.80
C ILE A 189 -7.05 13.13 3.64
N ALA A 190 -6.50 12.27 2.78
CA ALA A 190 -5.65 12.61 1.64
C ALA A 190 -6.37 13.42 0.56
N LEU A 191 -7.72 13.44 0.54
CA LEU A 191 -8.49 14.34 -0.33
C LEU A 191 -8.15 15.82 -0.08
N THR A 192 -7.82 16.18 1.17
CA THR A 192 -7.49 17.56 1.55
C THR A 192 -6.18 18.04 0.90
N PRO A 193 -5.01 17.41 1.12
CA PRO A 193 -3.79 17.79 0.43
C PRO A 193 -3.88 17.58 -1.09
N TYR A 194 -4.60 16.55 -1.55
CA TYR A 194 -4.87 16.35 -2.98
C TYR A 194 -5.52 17.59 -3.61
N ARG A 195 -6.63 18.06 -3.04
CA ARG A 195 -7.35 19.24 -3.54
C ARG A 195 -6.48 20.48 -3.53
N ALA A 196 -5.76 20.72 -2.43
CA ALA A 196 -4.89 21.88 -2.27
C ALA A 196 -3.80 21.93 -3.34
N ILE A 197 -3.15 20.80 -3.63
CA ILE A 197 -2.07 20.72 -4.62
C ILE A 197 -2.62 20.89 -6.04
N VAL A 198 -3.73 20.22 -6.37
CA VAL A 198 -4.33 20.31 -7.70
C VAL A 198 -4.82 21.73 -7.99
N TRP A 199 -5.46 22.39 -7.03
CA TRP A 199 -5.93 23.76 -7.19
C TRP A 199 -4.81 24.78 -7.34
N ARG A 200 -3.69 24.64 -6.63
CA ARG A 200 -2.53 25.53 -6.81
C ARG A 200 -1.91 25.43 -8.21
N LYS A 201 -2.07 24.29 -8.89
CA LYS A 201 -1.53 24.06 -10.25
C LYS A 201 -2.57 24.22 -11.36
N ALA A 202 -3.84 24.50 -11.03
CA ALA A 202 -4.89 24.79 -12.00
C ALA A 202 -4.72 26.13 -12.75
N PRO A 203 -4.18 27.22 -12.16
CA PRO A 203 -3.99 28.49 -12.87
C PRO A 203 -2.95 28.47 -13.99
N SER A 204 -2.19 27.38 -14.17
CA SER A 204 -1.17 27.24 -15.22
C SER A 204 -1.55 26.28 -16.36
N LEU A 205 -2.83 25.90 -16.45
CA LEU A 205 -3.38 25.00 -17.45
C LEU A 205 -4.57 25.58 -18.24
N ALA A 206 -4.85 26.88 -18.07
CA ALA A 206 -5.77 27.67 -18.88
C ALA A 206 -4.98 28.68 -19.72
#